data_AF-A0A9R1N5N0-F1
#
_entry.id   AF-A0A9R1N5N0-F1
#
_cell.length_a   1.000
_cell.length_b   1.000
_cell.length_c   1.000
_cell.angle_alpha   90.00
_cell.angle_beta   90.00
_cell.angle_gamma   90.00
#
_symmetry.space_group_name_H-M   'P 1'
#
loop_
_entity.id
_entity.type
_entity.pdbx_description
1 polymer ?
#
loop_
_entity_poly.entity_id
_entity_poly.type
_entity_poly.pdbx_seq_one_letter_code
_entity_poly.pdbx_strand_id
1 'polypeptide(L)' 'MVKNWWSANASNRTQSRRSLTCLMLLVSWEIWKERNVRVFCNVAVPVGVLVAKIKDEMALWCLAGAKHLCNIMPRE' A
#
# COMPACT_ATOMS: atom_id res chain seq x y z
N MET A 1 -4.78 -18.37 -10.08
CA MET A 1 -5.26 -17.02 -10.40
C MET A 1 -4.40 -15.93 -9.74
N VAL A 2 -4.32 -15.85 -8.41
CA VAL A 2 -3.52 -14.84 -7.68
C VAL A 2 -2.01 -14.95 -7.95
N LYS A 3 -1.45 -16.17 -7.93
CA LYS A 3 -0.01 -16.40 -8.17
C LYS A 3 0.44 -15.91 -9.57
N ASN A 4 -0.33 -16.21 -10.61
CA ASN A 4 -0.02 -15.79 -11.98
C ASN A 4 -0.18 -14.28 -12.16
N TRP A 5 -1.21 -13.68 -11.56
CA TRP A 5 -1.41 -12.23 -11.54
C TRP A 5 -0.26 -11.51 -10.82
N TRP A 6 0.17 -12.02 -9.67
CA TRP A 6 1.29 -11.47 -8.92
C TRP A 6 2.60 -11.58 -9.69
N SER A 7 2.91 -12.75 -10.25
CA SER A 7 4.09 -12.95 -11.10
C SER A 7 4.08 -12.03 -12.31
N ALA A 8 2.93 -11.83 -12.96
CA ALA A 8 2.79 -10.92 -14.09
C ALA A 8 3.06 -9.45 -13.71
N ASN A 9 2.75 -9.03 -12.49
CA ASN A 9 2.99 -7.67 -12.00
C ASN A 9 4.41 -7.47 -11.44
N ALA A 10 4.98 -8.48 -10.79
CA ALA A 10 6.28 -8.39 -10.12
C ALA A 10 7.51 -8.63 -11.02
N SER A 11 7.35 -9.31 -12.17
CA SER A 11 8.48 -9.81 -12.98
C SER A 11 9.20 -8.78 -13.87
N ASN A 12 8.56 -7.66 -14.21
CA ASN A 12 9.18 -6.64 -15.07
C ASN A 12 9.82 -5.51 -14.24
N ARG A 13 11.14 -5.37 -14.35
CA ARG A 13 12.00 -4.45 -13.57
C ARG A 13 11.89 -2.97 -13.98
N THR A 14 10.74 -2.51 -14.45
CA THR A 14 10.55 -1.07 -14.65
C THR A 14 10.39 -0.40 -13.29
N GLN A 15 11.01 0.77 -13.11
CA GLN A 15 10.94 1.53 -11.85
C GLN A 15 9.48 1.78 -11.41
N SER A 16 8.58 1.98 -12.36
CA SER A 16 7.13 2.12 -12.18
C SER A 16 6.45 0.87 -11.59
N ARG A 17 6.85 -0.34 -12.00
CA ARG A 17 6.27 -1.58 -11.44
C ARG A 17 6.76 -1.90 -10.03
N ARG A 18 8.00 -1.53 -9.70
CA ARG A 18 8.51 -1.67 -8.33
C ARG A 18 7.69 -0.82 -7.35
N SER A 19 7.43 0.43 -7.70
CA SER A 19 6.63 1.33 -6.89
C SER A 19 5.17 0.87 -6.76
N LEU A 20 4.58 0.32 -7.83
CA LEU A 20 3.25 -0.29 -7.77
C LEU A 20 3.21 -1.54 -6.86
N THR A 21 4.22 -2.41 -6.92
CA THR A 21 4.31 -3.58 -6.02
C THR A 21 4.45 -3.17 -4.56
N CYS A 22 5.26 -2.15 -4.25
CA CYS A 22 5.35 -1.61 -2.90
C CYS A 22 4.03 -1.02 -2.42
N LEU A 23 3.32 -0.27 -3.27
CA LEU A 23 2.00 0.28 -2.95
C LEU A 23 0.97 -0.85 -2.70
N MET A 24 0.94 -1.87 -3.55
CA MET A 24 0.04 -3.02 -3.38
C MET A 24 0.31 -3.77 -2.07
N LEU A 25 1.58 -3.94 -1.69
CA LEU A 25 1.98 -4.51 -0.40
C LEU A 25 1.48 -3.65 0.76
N LEU A 26 1.69 -2.34 0.70
CA LEU A 26 1.25 -1.40 1.73
C LEU A 26 -0.28 -1.42 1.91
N VAL A 27 -1.03 -1.35 0.81
CA VAL A 27 -2.50 -1.45 0.84
C VAL A 27 -2.94 -2.78 1.45
N SER A 28 -2.34 -3.89 1.04
CA SER A 28 -2.66 -5.21 1.57
C SER A 28 -2.36 -5.32 3.07
N TRP A 29 -1.26 -4.71 3.52
CA TRP A 29 -0.86 -4.64 4.91
C TRP A 29 -1.84 -3.84 5.78
N GLU A 30 -2.25 -2.65 5.33
CA GLU A 30 -3.22 -1.83 6.06
C GLU A 30 -4.60 -2.51 6.16
N ILE A 31 -5.06 -3.17 5.09
CA ILE A 31 -6.31 -3.95 5.11
C ILE A 31 -6.20 -5.11 6.10
N TRP A 32 -5.07 -5.82 6.12
CA TRP A 32 -4.85 -6.91 7.06
C TRP A 32 -4.88 -6.44 8.51
N LYS A 33 -4.20 -5.31 8.81
CA LYS A 33 -4.24 -4.69 10.15
C LYS A 33 -5.65 -4.26 10.56
N GLU A 34 -6.40 -3.63 9.66
CA GLU A 34 -7.79 -3.23 9.91
C GLU A 34 -8.65 -4.45 10.26
N ARG A 35 -8.57 -5.51 9.45
CA ARG A 35 -9.32 -6.74 9.68
C ARG A 35 -8.99 -7.37 11.04
N ASN A 36 -7.72 -7.36 11.44
CA ASN A 36 -7.31 -7.87 12.74
C ASN A 36 -7.90 -7.05 13.88
N VAL A 37 -7.81 -5.72 13.83
CA VAL A 37 -8.41 -4.85 14.86
C VAL A 37 -9.92 -5.07 14.93
N ARG A 38 -10.58 -5.22 13.79
CA ARG A 38 -12.01 -5.51 13.73
C ARG A 38 -12.36 -6.84 14.39
N VAL A 39 -11.58 -7.89 14.14
CA VAL A 39 -11.85 -9.23 14.70
C VAL A 39 -11.52 -9.30 16.19
N PHE A 40 -10.37 -8.76 16.62
CA PHE A 40 -9.89 -8.92 17.99
C PHE A 40 -10.39 -7.84 18.95
N CYS A 41 -10.72 -6.65 18.46
CA CYS A 41 -11.16 -5.53 19.27
C CYS A 41 -12.60 -5.08 18.98
N ASN A 42 -13.27 -5.68 17.99
CA ASN A 42 -14.62 -5.29 17.54
C ASN A 42 -14.73 -3.82 17.13
N VAL A 43 -13.63 -3.22 16.66
CA VAL A 43 -13.56 -1.83 16.18
C VAL A 43 -13.34 -1.84 14.67
N ALA A 44 -14.24 -1.19 13.94
CA ALA A 44 -14.10 -0.97 12.50
C ALA A 44 -13.87 0.52 12.22
N VAL A 45 -13.03 0.82 11.23
CA VAL A 45 -12.83 2.20 10.76
C VAL A 45 -13.45 2.39 9.37
N PRO A 46 -13.97 3.59 9.05
CA PRO A 46 -14.43 3.91 7.71
C PRO A 46 -13.31 3.77 6.67
N VAL A 47 -13.66 3.41 5.43
CA VAL A 47 -12.70 3.27 4.32
C VAL A 47 -11.87 4.54 4.11
N GLY A 48 -12.48 5.73 4.26
CA GLY A 48 -11.76 7.00 4.15
C GLY A 48 -10.61 7.14 5.14
N VAL A 49 -10.78 6.64 6.37
CA VAL A 49 -9.72 6.64 7.40
C VAL A 49 -8.59 5.68 7.04
N LEU A 50 -8.93 4.52 6.47
CA LEU A 50 -7.93 3.56 5.98
C LEU A 50 -7.12 4.15 4.82
N VAL A 51 -7.79 4.81 3.86
CA VAL A 51 -7.13 5.48 2.74
C VAL A 51 -6.23 6.62 3.21
N ALA A 52 -6.66 7.42 4.19
CA ALA A 52 -5.83 8.46 4.79
C ALA A 52 -4.55 7.87 5.40
N LYS A 53 -4.67 6.80 6.20
CA LYS A 53 -3.50 6.10 6.78
C LYS A 53 -2.53 5.59 5.71
N ILE A 54 -3.03 5.02 4.61
CA ILE A 54 -2.18 4.56 3.50
C ILE A 54 -1.41 5.73 2.87
N LYS A 55 -2.06 6.89 2.70
CA LYS A 55 -1.41 8.09 2.18
C LYS A 55 -0.34 8.62 3.14
N ASP A 56 -0.64 8.67 4.43
CA ASP A 56 0.30 9.13 5.46
C ASP A 56 1.54 8.23 5.53
N GLU A 57 1.35 6.90 5.52
CA GLU A 57 2.45 5.93 5.54
C GLU A 57 3.30 6.02 4.25
N MET A 58 2.65 6.21 3.10
CA MET A 58 3.35 6.45 1.83
C MET A 58 4.19 7.74 1.87
N ALA A 59 3.65 8.82 2.45
CA ALA A 59 4.37 10.07 2.63
C ALA A 59 5.57 9.90 3.59
N LEU A 60 5.39 9.15 4.67
CA LEU A 60 6.46 8.82 5.62
C LEU A 60 7.61 8.07 4.93
N TRP A 61 7.29 7.06 4.11
CA TRP A 61 8.31 6.30 3.39
C TRP A 61 9.03 7.15 2.35
N CYS A 62 8.31 8.10 1.75
CA CYS A 62 8.90 9.10 0.87
C CYS A 62 9.92 9.98 1.57
N LEU A 63 9.57 10.51 2.74
CA LEU A 63 10.46 11.29 3.59
C LEU A 63 11.68 10.46 4.03
N ALA A 64 11.49 9.17 4.27
CA ALA A 64 12.55 8.22 4.59
C ALA A 64 13.43 7.83 3.38
N GLY A 65 13.19 8.39 2.19
CA GLY A 65 14.03 8.21 1.00
C GLY A 65 13.56 7.12 0.03
N ALA A 66 12.33 6.61 0.16
CA ALA A 66 11.74 5.69 -0.81
C ALA A 66 11.30 6.44 -2.10
N LYS A 67 12.27 6.98 -2.85
CA LYS A 67 12.07 7.83 -4.05
C LYS A 67 11.12 7.24 -5.09
N HIS A 68 11.06 5.91 -5.19
CA HIS A 68 10.18 5.24 -6.14
C HIS A 68 8.69 5.43 -5.81
N LEU A 69 8.32 5.51 -4.53
CA LEU A 69 6.94 5.74 -4.10
C LEU A 69 6.50 7.20 -4.30
N CYS A 70 7.44 8.13 -4.19
CA CYS A 70 7.14 9.56 -4.33
C CYS A 70 6.71 9.94 -5.75
N ASN A 71 7.10 9.13 -6.73
CA ASN A 71 6.66 9.30 -8.10
C ASN A 71 5.18 8.92 -8.32
N ILE A 72 4.57 8.17 -7.39
CA ILE A 72 3.16 7.73 -7.47
C ILE A 72 2.26 8.61 -6.59
N MET A 73 2.81 9.22 -5.54
CA MET A 73 2.04 10.07 -4.63
C MET A 73 1.43 11.25 -5.40
N PRO A 74 0.10 11.43 -5.37
CA PRO A 74 -0.52 12.60 -5.97
C PRO A 74 0.00 13.85 -5.25
N ARG A 75 0.48 14.84 -6.02
CA ARG A 75 0.67 16.20 -5.52
C ARG A 75 -0.73 16.79 -5.35
N GLU A 76 -1.04 17.20 -4.12
CA GLU A 76 -2.27 17.95 -3.82
C GLU A 76 -2.33 19.26 -4.62
#